data_AF-A0A2N5CJE6-F1
#
_entry.id   AF-A0A2N5CJE6-F1
#
_cell.length_a   1.000
_cell.length_b   1.000
_cell.length_c   1.000
_cell.angle_alpha   90.00
_cell.angle_beta   90.00
_cell.angle_gamma   90.00
#
_symmetry.space_group_name_H-M   'P 1'
#
loop_
_entity.id
_entity.type
_entity.pdbx_description
1 polymer ?
#
loop_
_entity_poly.entity_id
_entity_poly.type
_entity_poly.pdbx_seq_one_letter_code
_entity_poly.pdbx_strand_id
1 'polypeptide(L)'
;MTRCFRDSTGIAVATGSISLLGASAITTTGDIAPGVALTSSKSNVVVDGQGARIPIQTSGMESPGAASAKGSGTIVLRGVDITTSGVAAFGVLAQSATTVQAENSTIVTTGPGSVGVEAIDGGNVTLAGGSVTTLMRGRKAFPLAGPAARSWPMARP
;
A
#
# COMPACT_ATOMS: atom_id res chain seq x y z
N MET A 1 -5.18 23.93 -4.40
CA MET A 1 -6.08 23.12 -3.56
C MET A 1 -5.23 22.26 -2.65
N THR A 2 -5.08 22.66 -1.39
CA THR A 2 -4.44 21.87 -0.35
C THR A 2 -5.39 20.72 -0.01
N ARG A 3 -5.02 19.46 -0.32
CA ARG A 3 -5.76 18.30 0.20
C ARG A 3 -5.53 18.27 1.71
N CYS A 4 -6.37 18.96 2.46
CA CYS A 4 -6.49 18.73 3.89
C CYS A 4 -7.06 17.31 4.03
N PHE A 5 -6.24 16.37 4.49
CA PHE A 5 -6.69 15.06 4.95
C PHE A 5 -7.74 15.31 6.03
N ARG A 6 -9.02 15.19 5.69
CA ARG A 6 -10.13 15.38 6.61
C ARG A 6 -10.22 14.13 7.48
N ASP A 7 -9.74 14.27 8.71
CA ASP A 7 -10.26 13.66 9.92
C ASP A 7 -9.72 12.33 10.49
N SER A 8 -8.77 11.57 9.91
CA SER A 8 -8.21 10.40 10.66
C SER A 8 -6.83 9.86 10.23
N THR A 9 -5.89 10.67 9.75
CA THR A 9 -4.55 10.13 9.40
C THR A 9 -3.89 9.49 10.63
N GLY A 10 -3.40 8.25 10.51
CA GLY A 10 -2.74 7.55 11.62
C GLY A 10 -1.45 8.25 12.06
N ILE A 11 -0.51 8.39 11.11
CA ILE A 11 0.75 9.10 11.30
C ILE A 11 0.91 10.12 10.17
N ALA A 12 0.91 11.41 10.48
CA ALA A 12 1.20 12.48 9.53
C ALA A 12 2.49 13.19 9.94
N VAL A 13 3.51 13.15 9.08
CA VAL A 13 4.76 13.90 9.30
C VAL A 13 4.85 15.03 8.30
N ALA A 14 4.69 16.24 8.81
CA ALA A 14 4.96 17.45 8.05
C ALA A 14 6.47 17.65 7.94
N THR A 15 7.17 17.82 9.06
CA THR A 15 8.62 17.97 9.10
C THR A 15 9.22 17.20 10.27
N GLY A 16 10.49 16.80 10.13
CA GLY A 16 11.21 16.06 11.16
C GLY A 16 11.10 14.56 10.98
N SER A 17 11.23 13.81 12.07
CA SER A 17 11.28 12.36 12.02
C SER A 17 10.42 11.70 13.07
N ILE A 18 9.70 10.65 12.66
CA ILE A 18 8.99 9.76 13.57
C ILE A 18 9.64 8.38 13.49
N SER A 19 9.87 7.76 14.63
CA SER A 19 10.36 6.39 14.73
C SER A 19 9.42 5.60 15.63
N LEU A 20 8.68 4.65 15.05
CA LEU A 20 7.94 3.63 15.79
C LEU A 20 8.84 2.41 15.90
N LEU A 21 9.16 2.05 17.14
CA LEU A 21 10.03 0.92 17.44
C LEU A 21 9.27 -0.07 18.32
N GLY A 22 9.34 -1.35 17.97
CA GLY A 22 8.74 -2.45 18.72
C GLY A 22 7.28 -2.73 18.32
N ALA A 23 6.52 -3.33 19.23
CA ALA A 23 5.13 -3.71 18.97
C ALA A 23 4.23 -2.46 18.96
N SER A 24 3.77 -2.07 17.77
CA SER A 24 2.80 -1.00 17.56
C SER A 24 1.72 -1.48 16.59
N ALA A 25 0.56 -0.84 16.60
CA ALA A 25 -0.49 -1.07 15.62
C ALA A 25 -1.07 0.27 15.17
N ILE A 26 -1.33 0.43 13.88
CA ILE A 26 -1.93 1.63 13.31
C ILE A 26 -3.25 1.20 12.68
N THR A 27 -4.35 1.81 13.10
CA THR A 27 -5.67 1.58 12.52
C THR A 27 -6.29 2.90 12.14
N THR A 28 -6.66 3.02 10.87
CA THR A 28 -7.22 4.24 10.31
C THR A 28 -8.52 3.93 9.60
N THR A 29 -9.62 4.51 10.09
CA THR A 29 -10.97 4.24 9.59
C THR A 29 -11.61 5.40 8.84
N GLY A 30 -11.04 6.60 8.93
CA GLY A 30 -11.57 7.78 8.23
C GLY A 30 -11.35 7.71 6.72
N ASP A 31 -12.21 8.38 5.96
CA ASP A 31 -12.08 8.48 4.51
C ASP A 31 -10.97 9.46 4.13
N ILE A 32 -10.27 9.14 3.04
CA ILE A 32 -9.08 9.87 2.56
C ILE A 32 -8.08 10.02 3.72
N ALA A 33 -7.89 8.97 4.52
CA ALA A 33 -7.04 8.99 5.70
C ALA A 33 -5.92 7.95 5.56
N PRO A 34 -4.70 8.37 5.18
CA PRO A 34 -3.58 7.44 5.11
C PRO A 34 -3.20 6.90 6.49
N GLY A 35 -2.72 5.66 6.54
CA GLY A 35 -2.15 5.09 7.76
C GLY A 35 -0.86 5.80 8.15
N VAL A 36 0.06 5.95 7.18
CA VAL A 36 1.29 6.73 7.30
C VAL A 36 1.36 7.72 6.14
N ALA A 37 1.59 8.99 6.43
CA ALA A 37 1.67 10.06 5.47
C ALA A 37 2.85 10.99 5.67
N LEU A 38 3.59 11.25 4.60
CA LEU A 38 4.51 12.38 4.50
C LEU A 38 3.81 13.54 3.78
N THR A 39 3.68 14.68 4.46
CA THR A 39 2.93 15.83 3.95
C THR A 39 3.81 17.03 3.58
N SER A 40 5.07 17.06 4.03
CA SER A 40 6.06 18.06 3.59
C SER A 40 7.44 17.45 3.33
N SER A 41 8.35 18.30 2.91
CA SER A 41 9.73 17.97 2.58
C SER A 41 10.62 17.75 3.81
N LYS A 42 11.68 16.96 3.63
CA LYS A 42 12.68 16.53 4.63
C LYS A 42 12.08 15.77 5.81
N SER A 43 11.15 14.86 5.53
CA SER A 43 10.52 14.03 6.56
C SER A 43 11.00 12.59 6.48
N ASN A 44 11.24 11.99 7.65
CA ASN A 44 11.65 10.60 7.76
C ASN A 44 10.71 9.84 8.70
N VAL A 45 10.12 8.75 8.22
CA VAL A 45 9.33 7.85 9.05
C VAL A 45 10.01 6.51 9.07
N VAL A 46 10.34 6.03 10.27
CA VAL A 46 10.86 4.69 10.49
C VAL A 46 9.84 3.92 11.30
N VAL A 47 9.40 2.78 10.79
CA VAL A 47 8.53 1.83 11.48
C VAL A 47 9.27 0.50 11.51
N ASP A 48 9.81 0.15 12.67
CA ASP A 48 10.59 -1.06 12.87
C ASP A 48 9.96 -1.92 13.96
N GLY A 49 9.48 -3.10 13.58
CA GLY A 49 8.91 -4.05 14.52
C GLY A 49 9.93 -4.65 15.49
N GLN A 50 11.24 -4.50 15.23
CA GLN A 50 12.33 -5.06 16.05
C GLN A 50 12.14 -6.57 16.34
N GLY A 51 11.61 -7.31 15.37
CA GLY A 51 11.27 -8.73 15.50
C GLY A 51 9.78 -9.02 15.74
N ALA A 52 8.98 -8.02 16.08
CA ALA A 52 7.52 -8.09 16.05
C ALA A 52 7.00 -7.70 14.65
N ARG A 53 5.74 -8.04 14.37
CA ARG A 53 5.02 -7.58 13.18
C ARG A 53 4.10 -6.42 13.57
N ILE A 54 4.21 -5.30 12.86
CA ILE A 54 3.38 -4.11 13.09
C ILE A 54 2.23 -4.11 12.08
N PRO A 55 0.98 -4.36 12.50
CA PRO A 55 -0.16 -4.24 11.59
C PRO A 55 -0.52 -2.76 11.36
N ILE A 56 -0.63 -2.38 10.09
CA ILE A 56 -1.21 -1.10 9.63
C ILE A 56 -2.48 -1.44 8.87
N GLN A 57 -3.63 -1.05 9.40
CA GLN A 57 -4.93 -1.34 8.83
C GLN A 57 -5.63 -0.04 8.42
N THR A 58 -6.01 0.06 7.14
CA THR A 58 -6.82 1.17 6.65
C THR A 58 -8.13 0.67 6.04
N SER A 59 -9.26 1.27 6.44
CA SER A 59 -10.58 0.88 5.95
C SER A 59 -11.36 1.99 5.26
N GLY A 60 -10.90 3.24 5.35
CA GLY A 60 -11.55 4.37 4.70
C GLY A 60 -11.43 4.36 3.18
N MET A 61 -12.35 5.03 2.49
CA MET A 61 -12.27 5.27 1.05
C MET A 61 -11.01 6.05 0.69
N GLU A 62 -10.35 5.75 -0.43
CA GLU A 62 -9.13 6.44 -0.90
C GLU A 62 -8.07 6.62 0.20
N SER A 63 -7.91 5.63 1.08
CA SER A 63 -7.08 5.71 2.29
C SER A 63 -5.85 4.81 2.18
N PRO A 64 -4.70 5.34 1.75
CA PRO A 64 -3.53 4.51 1.53
C PRO A 64 -2.94 3.96 2.82
N GLY A 65 -2.32 2.78 2.79
CA GLY A 65 -1.60 2.24 3.94
C GLY A 65 -0.41 3.12 4.31
N ALA A 66 0.49 3.33 3.35
CA ALA A 66 1.56 4.31 3.42
C ALA A 66 1.55 5.19 2.17
N ALA A 67 1.49 6.51 2.35
CA ALA A 67 1.52 7.47 1.26
C ALA A 67 2.54 8.57 1.50
N SER A 68 3.08 9.09 0.41
CA SER A 68 3.81 10.33 0.41
C SER A 68 3.16 11.26 -0.60
N ALA A 69 2.68 12.42 -0.15
CA ALA A 69 1.88 13.31 -0.98
C ALA A 69 2.76 14.31 -1.74
N LYS A 70 3.68 15.00 -1.06
CA LYS A 70 4.57 16.01 -1.66
C LYS A 70 5.85 16.20 -0.85
N GLY A 71 6.96 16.41 -1.57
CA GLY A 71 8.23 16.82 -1.01
C GLY A 71 9.35 15.81 -1.28
N SER A 72 10.35 15.83 -0.41
CA SER A 72 11.42 14.83 -0.35
C SER A 72 11.40 14.18 1.03
N GLY A 73 11.40 12.85 1.08
CA GLY A 73 11.26 12.17 2.36
C GLY A 73 11.44 10.67 2.21
N THR A 74 11.67 10.01 3.33
CA THR A 74 11.89 8.56 3.36
C THR A 74 10.90 7.92 4.31
N ILE A 75 10.28 6.83 3.87
CA ILE A 75 9.48 5.95 4.72
C ILE A 75 10.19 4.60 4.75
N VAL A 76 10.60 4.15 5.92
CA VAL A 76 11.24 2.85 6.14
C VAL A 76 10.29 1.99 6.97
N LEU A 77 9.91 0.83 6.42
CA LEU A 77 9.00 -0.13 7.01
C LEU A 77 9.75 -1.46 7.17
N ARG A 78 9.95 -1.93 8.39
CA ARG A 78 10.65 -3.19 8.70
C ARG A 78 9.74 -4.11 9.51
N GLY A 79 9.36 -5.25 8.92
CA GLY A 79 8.45 -6.18 9.57
C GLY A 79 7.03 -5.61 9.73
N VAL A 80 6.53 -4.91 8.71
CA VAL A 80 5.23 -4.24 8.76
C VAL A 80 4.21 -4.98 7.90
N ASP A 81 3.01 -5.16 8.42
CA ASP A 81 1.88 -5.77 7.72
C ASP A 81 0.83 -4.72 7.39
N ILE A 82 0.84 -4.24 6.16
CA ILE A 82 -0.12 -3.25 5.66
C ILE A 82 -1.33 -3.97 5.09
N THR A 83 -2.52 -3.70 5.61
CA THR A 83 -3.79 -4.19 5.07
C THR A 83 -4.71 -3.02 4.76
N THR A 84 -5.08 -2.83 3.50
CA THR A 84 -6.02 -1.79 3.09
C THR A 84 -7.28 -2.42 2.52
N SER A 85 -8.45 -1.93 2.92
CA SER A 85 -9.74 -2.52 2.52
C SER A 85 -10.71 -1.53 1.88
N GLY A 86 -10.41 -0.23 1.95
CA GLY A 86 -11.25 0.82 1.36
C GLY A 86 -11.25 0.84 -0.16
N VAL A 87 -12.29 1.45 -0.74
CA VAL A 87 -12.39 1.66 -2.19
C VAL A 87 -11.27 2.57 -2.67
N ALA A 88 -10.58 2.20 -3.76
CA ALA A 88 -9.41 2.91 -4.28
C ALA A 88 -8.30 3.16 -3.23
N ALA A 89 -8.18 2.29 -2.22
CA ALA A 89 -7.15 2.39 -1.19
C ALA A 89 -5.82 1.76 -1.65
N PHE A 90 -4.81 2.59 -1.87
CA PHE A 90 -3.47 2.15 -2.27
C PHE A 90 -2.74 1.49 -1.09
N GLY A 91 -1.98 0.42 -1.30
CA GLY A 91 -1.19 -0.18 -0.22
C GLY A 91 -0.03 0.73 0.15
N VAL A 92 0.83 1.00 -0.83
CA VAL A 92 1.94 1.95 -0.74
C VAL A 92 1.91 2.90 -1.93
N LEU A 93 2.04 4.20 -1.67
CA LEU A 93 2.04 5.24 -2.67
C LEU A 93 3.22 6.20 -2.44
N ALA A 94 4.20 6.21 -3.35
CA ALA A 94 5.28 7.18 -3.34
C ALA A 94 5.07 8.23 -4.44
N GLN A 95 5.16 9.52 -4.10
CA GLN A 95 5.04 10.62 -5.07
C GLN A 95 6.23 11.58 -4.98
N SER A 96 6.55 12.26 -6.08
CA SER A 96 7.62 13.26 -6.14
C SER A 96 9.00 12.68 -5.75
N ALA A 97 9.88 13.44 -5.11
CA ALA A 97 11.23 12.97 -4.74
C ALA A 97 11.25 12.13 -3.43
N THR A 98 10.25 11.26 -3.22
CA THR A 98 10.15 10.46 -1.98
C THR A 98 10.50 9.00 -2.20
N THR A 99 11.06 8.37 -1.17
CA THR A 99 11.49 6.98 -1.18
C THR A 99 10.75 6.19 -0.12
N VAL A 100 10.12 5.08 -0.51
CA VAL A 100 9.51 4.13 0.44
C VAL A 100 10.30 2.83 0.37
N GLN A 101 10.86 2.42 1.50
CA GLN A 101 11.62 1.17 1.64
C GLN A 101 10.84 0.26 2.56
N ALA A 102 10.45 -0.91 2.05
CA ALA A 102 9.72 -1.92 2.78
C ALA A 102 10.57 -3.19 2.85
N GLU A 103 11.08 -3.51 4.02
CA GLU A 103 11.88 -4.70 4.31
C GLU A 103 11.04 -5.72 5.08
N ASN A 104 11.01 -6.97 4.61
CA ASN A 104 10.24 -8.06 5.23
C ASN A 104 8.79 -7.66 5.59
N SER A 105 8.15 -6.91 4.70
CA SER A 105 6.83 -6.32 4.93
C SER A 105 5.80 -6.95 4.00
N THR A 106 4.59 -7.19 4.50
CA THR A 106 3.49 -7.75 3.72
C THR A 106 2.45 -6.67 3.46
N ILE A 107 2.10 -6.45 2.20
CA ILE A 107 1.11 -5.46 1.79
C ILE A 107 -0.07 -6.20 1.15
N VAL A 108 -1.25 -6.08 1.74
CA VAL A 108 -2.48 -6.69 1.28
C VAL A 108 -3.50 -5.60 1.00
N THR A 109 -3.98 -5.49 -0.22
CA THR A 109 -5.01 -4.51 -0.58
C THR A 109 -6.24 -5.24 -1.09
N THR A 110 -7.40 -5.04 -0.48
CA THR A 110 -8.64 -5.77 -0.80
C THR A 110 -9.74 -4.90 -1.42
N GLY A 111 -9.47 -3.60 -1.55
CA GLY A 111 -10.41 -2.60 -2.02
C GLY A 111 -10.80 -2.73 -3.48
N PRO A 112 -12.04 -2.43 -3.88
CA PRO A 112 -12.37 -2.24 -5.29
C PRO A 112 -11.52 -1.10 -5.88
N GLY A 113 -10.78 -1.37 -6.96
CA GLY A 113 -9.88 -0.38 -7.58
C GLY A 113 -8.63 -0.04 -6.76
N SER A 114 -8.31 -0.81 -5.71
CA SER A 114 -7.06 -0.64 -4.97
C SER A 114 -5.85 -1.06 -5.79
N VAL A 115 -4.73 -0.36 -5.64
CA VAL A 115 -3.42 -0.77 -6.17
C VAL A 115 -2.54 -1.18 -4.99
N GLY A 116 -1.73 -2.23 -5.16
CA GLY A 116 -0.82 -2.70 -4.11
C GLY A 116 0.28 -1.68 -3.80
N VAL A 117 1.10 -1.38 -4.80
CA VAL A 117 2.21 -0.42 -4.68
C VAL A 117 2.27 0.43 -5.93
N GLU A 118 2.36 1.74 -5.77
CA GLU A 118 2.47 2.69 -6.87
C GLU A 118 3.51 3.77 -6.57
N ALA A 119 4.26 4.15 -7.59
CA ALA A 119 5.27 5.19 -7.54
C ALA A 119 5.04 6.17 -8.70
N ILE A 120 4.91 7.46 -8.40
CA ILE A 120 4.52 8.49 -9.36
C ILE A 120 5.48 9.68 -9.26
N ASP A 121 5.71 10.37 -10.38
CA ASP A 121 6.37 11.68 -10.43
C ASP A 121 7.80 11.70 -9.85
N GLY A 122 8.54 10.60 -10.04
CA GLY A 122 9.90 10.42 -9.51
C GLY A 122 9.98 9.72 -8.15
N GLY A 123 8.83 9.26 -7.62
CA GLY A 123 8.79 8.47 -6.39
C GLY A 123 9.50 7.14 -6.58
N ASN A 124 10.15 6.65 -5.53
CA ASN A 124 10.84 5.36 -5.55
C ASN A 124 10.27 4.45 -4.47
N VAL A 125 9.93 3.22 -4.84
CA VAL A 125 9.53 2.19 -3.87
C VAL A 125 10.46 1.00 -4.00
N THR A 126 11.11 0.63 -2.90
CA THR A 126 11.98 -0.54 -2.80
C THR A 126 11.35 -1.54 -1.85
N LEU A 127 11.12 -2.76 -2.32
CA LEU A 127 10.63 -3.87 -1.51
C LEU A 127 11.74 -4.91 -1.40
N ALA A 128 12.29 -5.08 -0.20
CA ALA A 128 13.37 -6.00 0.11
C ALA A 128 12.85 -7.10 1.04
N GLY A 129 12.34 -8.18 0.43
CA GLY A 129 11.68 -9.26 1.14
C GLY A 129 10.26 -8.89 1.59
N GLY A 130 9.42 -9.92 1.72
CA GLY A 130 7.98 -9.76 1.97
C GLY A 130 7.13 -10.05 0.72
N SER A 131 5.89 -9.57 0.71
CA SER A 131 4.94 -9.86 -0.38
C SER A 131 3.93 -8.73 -0.57
N VAL A 132 3.50 -8.54 -1.82
CA VAL A 132 2.41 -7.62 -2.18
C VAL A 132 1.28 -8.43 -2.79
N THR A 133 0.10 -8.32 -2.21
CA THR A 133 -1.10 -9.04 -2.66
C THR A 133 -2.23 -8.05 -2.85
N THR A 134 -2.75 -7.95 -4.08
CA THR A 134 -3.92 -7.12 -4.38
C THR A 134 -5.11 -8.00 -4.73
N LEU A 135 -6.08 -8.03 -3.82
CA LEU A 135 -7.33 -8.76 -3.90
C LEU A 135 -8.42 -7.79 -4.39
N MET A 136 -8.55 -7.66 -5.70
CA MET A 136 -9.64 -6.85 -6.27
C MET A 136 -10.99 -7.55 -6.00
N ARG A 137 -11.78 -7.08 -5.03
CA ARG A 137 -13.18 -7.47 -4.88
C ARG A 137 -14.01 -6.79 -5.97
N GLY A 138 -14.03 -7.36 -7.16
CA GLY A 138 -14.90 -6.90 -8.23
C GLY A 138 -14.22 -6.75 -9.58
N ARG A 139 -13.81 -7.86 -10.16
CA ARG A 139 -14.52 -8.35 -11.35
C ARG A 139 -14.84 -9.79 -11.11
N LYS A 140 -16.01 -10.23 -11.60
CA LYS A 140 -16.27 -11.65 -11.79
C LYS A 140 -14.99 -12.26 -12.37
N ALA A 141 -14.46 -13.28 -11.71
CA ALA A 141 -13.52 -14.16 -12.38
C ALA A 141 -14.23 -14.60 -13.66
N PHE A 142 -13.82 -14.07 -14.81
CA PHE A 142 -14.13 -14.75 -16.04
C PHE A 142 -13.36 -16.07 -15.92
N PRO A 143 -14.05 -17.22 -15.86
CA PRO A 143 -13.33 -18.48 -15.94
C PRO A 143 -12.50 -18.42 -17.22
N LEU A 144 -11.19 -18.65 -17.08
CA LEU A 144 -10.32 -18.96 -18.20
C LEU A 144 -10.87 -20.25 -18.83
N ALA A 145 -11.84 -20.12 -19.73
CA ALA A 145 -12.11 -21.14 -20.71
C ALA A 145 -10.88 -21.18 -21.61
N GLY A 146 -9.92 -22.05 -21.25
CA GLY A 146 -8.81 -22.38 -22.13
C GLY A 146 -9.35 -22.82 -23.50
N PRO A 147 -8.61 -22.61 -24.60
CA PRO A 147 -9.03 -23.12 -25.89
C PRO A 147 -9.09 -24.65 -25.77
N ALA A 148 -10.32 -25.19 -25.75
CA ALA A 148 -10.54 -26.59 -26.00
C ALA A 148 -10.10 -26.86 -27.45
N ALA A 149 -8.84 -27.25 -27.60
CA ALA A 149 -8.33 -27.90 -28.78
C ALA A 149 -9.18 -29.17 -29.00
N ARG A 150 -10.23 -29.05 -29.80
CA ARG A 150 -10.93 -30.21 -30.36
C ARG A 150 -10.08 -30.72 -31.52
N SER A 151 -9.10 -31.57 -31.20
CA SER A 151 -8.60 -32.56 -32.14
C SER A 151 -9.72 -33.59 -32.37
N TRP A 152 -10.30 -33.59 -33.57
CA TRP A 152 -11.08 -34.73 -34.03
C TRP A 152 -10.12 -35.68 -34.78
N PRO A 153 -9.97 -36.94 -34.33
CA PRO A 153 -9.18 -37.92 -35.06
C PRO A 153 -9.93 -38.37 -36.33
N MET A 154 -9.16 -38.64 -37.38
CA MET A 154 -9.63 -39.20 -38.64
C MET A 154 -10.32 -40.56 -38.43
N ALA A 155 -11.39 -40.81 -39.18
CA ALA A 155 -11.75 -42.15 -39.64
C ALA A 155 -12.51 -42.05 -40.98
N ARG A 156 -11.88 -42.53 -42.04
CA ARG A 156 -12.53 -42.96 -43.29
C ARG A 156 -13.41 -44.18 -43.01
N PRO A 157 -14.46 -44.41 -43.81
CA PRO A 157 -14.37 -45.44 -44.85
C PRO A 157 -14.31 -44.86 -46.27
#